data_AF-A0A257N3I1-F1
#
_entry.id   AF-A0A257N3I1-F1
#
_cell.length_a   1.000
_cell.length_b   1.000
_cell.length_c   1.000
_cell.angle_alpha   90.00
_cell.angle_beta   90.00
_cell.angle_gamma   90.00
#
_symmetry.space_group_name_H-M   'P 1'
#
loop_
_entity.id
_entity.type
_entity.pdbx_description
1 polymer ?
#
loop_
_entity_poly.entity_id
_entity_poly.type
_entity_poly.pdbx_seq_one_letter_code
_entity_poly.pdbx_strand_id
1 'polypeptide(L)'
;MKTEDKIRNQLAANPIIIYMKGIPSNPQCGFSAKSVGILSATNIPYAYVNVLEAPFIREKLPSISHWPTYPQLFVNGELVGGCDIIEEMSNNGSLLPLLKSAAPKKAEAAKESLTTLEVEQLVQQGIPDAKVLVEGEGCDLLIIVVSEQFTDLALVKKQQLVMATLKEPLASGRLHAVSVKAYTPDEWQDKQISKEQGLLQIQY
;
A
#
# COMPACT_ATOMS: atom_id res chain seq x y z
N MET A 1 2.46 -4.55 -25.77
CA MET A 1 2.51 -3.19 -25.18
C MET A 1 3.86 -2.59 -25.46
N LYS A 2 3.94 -1.39 -26.06
CA LYS A 2 5.22 -0.79 -26.42
C LYS A 2 5.92 -0.29 -25.13
N THR A 3 7.25 -0.27 -25.13
CA THR A 3 8.05 0.24 -23.99
C THR A 3 7.68 1.66 -23.58
N GLU A 4 7.27 2.48 -24.53
CA GLU A 4 6.81 3.85 -24.28
C GLU A 4 5.51 3.90 -23.47
N ASP A 5 4.54 3.02 -23.77
CA ASP A 5 3.28 2.94 -23.02
C ASP A 5 3.56 2.56 -21.55
N LYS A 6 4.51 1.65 -21.32
CA LYS A 6 4.95 1.27 -19.95
C LYS A 6 5.46 2.48 -19.17
N ILE A 7 6.35 3.25 -19.78
CA ILE A 7 6.94 4.44 -19.14
C ILE A 7 5.87 5.48 -18.88
N ARG A 8 5.00 5.77 -19.84
CA ARG A 8 3.89 6.72 -19.68
C ARG A 8 2.93 6.28 -18.57
N ASN A 9 2.60 4.99 -18.48
CA ASN A 9 1.77 4.45 -17.41
C ASN A 9 2.46 4.57 -16.04
N GLN A 10 3.77 4.31 -15.95
CA GLN A 10 4.54 4.50 -14.71
C GLN A 10 4.53 5.96 -14.26
N LEU A 11 4.75 6.90 -15.19
CA LEU A 11 4.71 8.34 -14.91
C LEU A 11 3.32 8.82 -14.48
N ALA A 12 2.26 8.28 -15.09
CA ALA A 12 0.88 8.63 -14.75
C ALA A 12 0.43 8.02 -13.40
N ALA A 13 0.85 6.80 -13.10
CA ALA A 13 0.46 6.09 -11.87
C ALA A 13 1.24 6.55 -10.63
N ASN A 14 2.41 7.16 -10.80
CA ASN A 14 3.30 7.53 -9.70
C ASN A 14 3.56 9.05 -9.73
N PRO A 15 2.89 9.84 -8.88
CA PRO A 15 3.06 11.30 -8.84
C PRO A 15 4.51 11.74 -8.58
N ILE A 16 5.31 10.93 -7.88
CA ILE A 16 6.72 11.16 -7.66
C ILE A 16 7.45 9.87 -7.97
N ILE A 17 8.32 9.90 -8.99
CA ILE A 17 9.05 8.70 -9.44
C ILE A 17 10.46 9.05 -9.88
N ILE A 18 11.44 8.24 -9.44
CA ILE A 18 12.85 8.38 -9.84
C ILE A 18 13.35 7.16 -10.60
N TYR A 19 13.94 7.40 -11.77
CA TYR A 19 14.67 6.38 -12.52
C TYR A 19 16.14 6.45 -12.13
N MET A 20 16.69 5.38 -11.58
CA MET A 20 18.02 5.38 -10.96
C MET A 20 18.80 4.09 -11.27
N LYS A 21 20.12 4.13 -11.04
CA LYS A 21 20.98 2.95 -11.16
C LYS A 21 21.08 2.25 -9.81
N GLY A 22 20.50 1.06 -9.70
CA GLY A 22 20.31 0.34 -8.44
C GLY A 22 18.98 0.68 -7.79
N ILE A 23 18.89 0.47 -6.47
CA ILE A 23 17.68 0.72 -5.67
C ILE A 23 17.99 1.69 -4.53
N PRO A 24 17.00 2.36 -3.90
CA PRO A 24 17.26 3.33 -2.84
C PRO A 24 18.09 2.78 -1.67
N SER A 25 17.86 1.53 -1.28
CA SER A 25 18.61 0.85 -0.20
C SER A 25 20.00 0.38 -0.60
N ASN A 26 20.27 0.22 -1.91
CA ASN A 26 21.54 -0.22 -2.45
C ASN A 26 21.81 0.45 -3.82
N PRO A 27 22.15 1.75 -3.83
CA PRO A 27 22.40 2.47 -5.07
C PRO A 27 23.72 2.03 -5.70
N GLN A 28 23.74 1.84 -7.02
CA GLN A 28 24.90 1.36 -7.77
C GLN A 28 25.63 2.48 -8.53
N CYS A 29 25.34 3.73 -8.20
CA CYS A 29 25.97 4.90 -8.79
C CYS A 29 25.94 6.08 -7.81
N GLY A 30 27.04 6.82 -7.67
CA GLY A 30 27.15 7.95 -6.74
C GLY A 30 26.08 9.04 -6.96
N PHE A 31 25.75 9.36 -8.21
CA PHE A 31 24.68 10.31 -8.54
C PHE A 31 23.30 9.81 -8.12
N SER A 32 23.06 8.51 -8.28
CA SER A 32 21.83 7.86 -7.81
C SER A 32 21.76 7.86 -6.28
N ALA A 33 22.87 7.52 -5.61
CA ALA A 33 22.97 7.54 -4.14
C ALA A 33 22.70 8.93 -3.55
N LYS A 34 23.28 9.97 -4.16
CA LYS A 34 23.07 11.36 -3.72
C LYS A 34 21.62 11.79 -3.90
N SER A 35 21.02 11.51 -5.06
CA SER A 35 19.62 11.88 -5.35
C SER A 35 18.64 11.20 -4.40
N VAL A 36 18.78 9.90 -4.14
CA VAL A 36 17.91 9.20 -3.17
C VAL A 36 18.17 9.63 -1.73
N GLY A 37 19.40 9.99 -1.38
CA GLY A 37 19.71 10.53 -0.05
C GLY A 37 18.94 11.84 0.21
N ILE A 38 18.95 12.75 -0.77
CA ILE A 38 18.18 14.01 -0.72
C ILE A 38 16.68 13.72 -0.64
N LEU A 39 16.14 12.88 -1.54
CA LEU A 39 14.71 12.56 -1.55
C LEU A 39 14.26 11.92 -0.24
N SER A 40 15.03 10.97 0.30
CA SER A 40 14.71 10.32 1.57
C SER A 40 14.71 11.28 2.75
N ALA A 41 15.58 12.31 2.75
CA ALA A 41 15.58 13.35 3.79
C ALA A 41 14.30 14.20 3.81
N THR A 42 13.53 14.23 2.71
CA THR A 42 12.24 14.95 2.66
C THR A 42 11.10 14.21 3.37
N ASN A 43 11.28 12.92 3.66
CA ASN A 43 10.27 12.03 4.23
C ASN A 43 8.96 11.95 3.43
N ILE A 44 9.03 12.22 2.11
CA ILE A 44 7.92 12.11 1.17
C ILE A 44 8.06 10.79 0.41
N PRO A 45 7.01 9.96 0.33
CA PRO A 45 7.06 8.72 -0.41
C PRO A 45 7.21 8.97 -1.92
N TYR A 46 8.05 8.16 -2.57
CA TYR A 46 8.28 8.19 -4.01
C TYR A 46 8.45 6.78 -4.56
N ALA A 47 8.06 6.57 -5.82
CA ALA A 47 8.36 5.35 -6.54
C ALA A 47 9.77 5.40 -7.14
N TYR A 48 10.36 4.23 -7.41
CA TYR A 48 11.64 4.15 -8.08
C TYR A 48 11.65 3.07 -9.15
N VAL A 49 12.53 3.22 -10.13
CA VAL A 49 12.80 2.21 -11.17
C VAL A 49 14.30 2.01 -11.28
N ASN A 50 14.74 0.76 -11.07
CA ASN A 50 16.11 0.35 -11.31
C ASN A 50 16.36 0.14 -12.81
N VAL A 51 16.99 1.11 -13.47
CA VAL A 51 17.24 1.04 -14.92
C VAL A 51 18.32 0.03 -15.30
N LEU A 52 19.06 -0.51 -14.34
CA LEU A 52 20.02 -1.59 -14.60
C LEU A 52 19.32 -2.94 -14.80
N GLU A 53 18.17 -3.15 -14.15
CA GLU A 53 17.34 -4.35 -14.30
C GLU A 53 16.24 -4.17 -15.36
N ALA A 54 16.01 -2.94 -15.84
CA ALA A 54 15.06 -2.62 -16.88
C ALA A 54 15.75 -2.00 -18.13
N PRO A 55 16.48 -2.81 -18.93
CA PRO A 55 17.26 -2.30 -20.08
C PRO A 55 16.39 -1.58 -21.11
N PHE A 56 15.17 -2.05 -21.33
CA PHE A 56 14.20 -1.41 -22.22
C PHE A 56 13.83 0.02 -21.77
N ILE A 57 13.69 0.26 -20.46
CA ILE A 57 13.44 1.61 -19.92
C ILE A 57 14.70 2.44 -20.07
N ARG A 58 15.87 1.87 -19.74
CA ARG A 58 17.16 2.53 -19.81
C ARG A 58 17.43 3.14 -21.18
N GLU A 59 17.11 2.40 -22.23
CA GLU A 59 17.31 2.80 -23.63
C GLU A 59 16.27 3.82 -24.10
N LYS A 60 15.00 3.66 -23.72
CA LYS A 60 13.89 4.44 -24.28
C LYS A 60 13.60 5.75 -23.52
N LEU A 61 13.75 5.76 -22.19
CA LEU A 61 13.40 6.92 -21.36
C LEU A 61 14.12 8.21 -21.79
N PRO A 62 15.45 8.23 -22.11
CA PRO A 62 16.13 9.45 -22.50
C PRO A 62 15.54 10.15 -23.73
N SER A 63 14.94 9.36 -24.65
CA SER A 63 14.25 9.90 -25.82
C SER A 63 12.88 10.49 -25.49
N ILE A 64 12.23 10.00 -24.44
CA ILE A 64 10.91 10.49 -23.98
C ILE A 64 11.08 11.74 -23.13
N SER A 65 12.07 11.74 -22.24
CA SER A 65 12.31 12.81 -21.28
C SER A 65 13.17 13.94 -21.84
N HIS A 66 13.75 13.75 -23.03
CA HIS A 66 14.77 14.64 -23.61
C HIS A 66 15.96 14.86 -22.66
N TRP A 67 16.26 13.87 -21.80
CA TRP A 67 17.31 13.95 -20.80
C TRP A 67 18.29 12.76 -20.91
N PRO A 68 19.59 12.99 -21.13
CA PRO A 68 20.52 11.93 -21.53
C PRO A 68 21.06 11.07 -20.38
N THR A 69 20.95 11.50 -19.12
CA THR A 69 21.65 10.88 -17.98
C THR A 69 20.70 10.32 -16.93
N TYR A 70 21.25 9.52 -16.00
CA TYR A 70 20.55 9.01 -14.82
C TYR A 70 21.31 9.43 -13.56
N PRO A 71 20.62 9.72 -12.45
CA PRO A 71 19.18 9.53 -12.22
C PRO A 71 18.29 10.58 -12.90
N GLN A 72 16.99 10.28 -13.06
CA GLN A 72 15.97 11.21 -13.56
C GLN A 72 14.77 11.22 -12.61
N LEU A 73 14.47 12.36 -12.01
CA LEU A 73 13.29 12.57 -11.16
C LEU A 73 12.14 13.14 -11.97
N PHE A 74 10.96 12.55 -11.82
CA PHE A 74 9.71 13.05 -12.38
C PHE A 74 8.73 13.36 -11.25
N VAL A 75 7.96 14.43 -11.45
CA VAL A 75 6.89 14.87 -10.57
C VAL A 75 5.66 15.16 -11.43
N ASN A 76 4.53 14.53 -11.13
CA ASN A 76 3.27 14.59 -11.90
C ASN A 76 3.47 14.32 -13.40
N GLY A 77 4.38 13.39 -13.73
CA GLY A 77 4.71 13.03 -15.11
C GLY A 77 5.64 14.00 -15.84
N GLU A 78 6.02 15.12 -15.22
CA GLU A 78 6.98 16.07 -15.76
C GLU A 78 8.39 15.81 -15.23
N LEU A 79 9.40 15.95 -16.08
CA LEU A 79 10.79 15.80 -15.68
C LEU A 79 11.20 17.01 -14.82
N VAL A 80 11.66 16.75 -13.60
CA VAL A 80 12.28 17.75 -12.74
C VAL A 80 13.75 17.92 -13.09
N GLY A 81 14.48 16.80 -13.23
CA GLY A 81 15.89 16.83 -13.61
C GLY A 81 16.70 15.65 -13.08
N GLY A 82 18.02 15.77 -13.22
CA GLY A 82 18.99 14.81 -12.69
C GLY A 82 19.55 15.19 -11.32
N CYS A 83 20.64 14.53 -10.92
CA CYS A 83 21.24 14.68 -9.59
C CYS A 83 21.56 16.13 -9.20
N ASP A 84 22.18 16.90 -10.10
CA ASP A 84 22.63 18.27 -9.80
C ASP A 84 21.44 19.22 -9.58
N ILE A 85 20.37 19.06 -10.38
CA ILE A 85 19.14 19.84 -10.23
C ILE A 85 18.43 19.46 -8.92
N ILE A 86 18.35 18.17 -8.59
CA ILE A 86 17.75 17.71 -7.34
C ILE A 86 18.49 18.31 -6.14
N GLU A 87 19.81 18.34 -6.18
CA GLU A 87 20.64 18.97 -5.15
C GLU A 87 20.44 20.48 -5.09
N GLU A 88 20.46 21.18 -6.21
CA GLU A 88 20.22 22.62 -6.28
C GLU A 88 18.86 22.99 -5.68
N MET A 89 17.81 22.27 -6.09
CA MET A 89 16.45 22.47 -5.58
C MET A 89 16.33 22.14 -4.08
N SER A 90 17.10 21.18 -3.59
CA SER A 90 17.18 20.90 -2.15
C SER A 90 17.84 22.04 -1.40
N ASN A 91 18.96 22.56 -1.92
CA ASN A 91 19.74 23.63 -1.29
C ASN A 91 19.00 24.97 -1.28
N ASN A 92 18.24 25.28 -2.33
CA ASN A 92 17.44 26.50 -2.41
C ASN A 92 16.04 26.35 -1.79
N GLY A 93 15.68 25.16 -1.30
CA GLY A 93 14.41 24.88 -0.61
C GLY A 93 13.19 24.70 -1.53
N SER A 94 13.34 24.76 -2.86
CA SER A 94 12.24 24.60 -3.82
C SER A 94 11.78 23.14 -4.02
N LEU A 95 12.63 22.16 -3.70
CA LEU A 95 12.31 20.74 -3.88
C LEU A 95 11.16 20.28 -2.97
N LEU A 96 11.21 20.63 -1.68
CA LEU A 96 10.25 20.14 -0.71
C LEU A 96 8.80 20.59 -1.01
N PRO A 97 8.53 21.89 -1.32
CA PRO A 97 7.21 22.33 -1.75
C PRO A 97 6.69 21.59 -3.00
N LEU A 98 7.56 21.41 -4.01
CA LEU A 98 7.23 20.70 -5.24
C LEU A 98 6.79 19.26 -4.93
N LEU A 99 7.59 18.52 -4.17
CA LEU A 99 7.26 17.16 -3.76
C LEU A 99 5.99 17.10 -2.91
N LYS A 100 5.79 18.03 -1.97
CA LYS A 100 4.56 18.07 -1.14
C LYS A 100 3.30 18.30 -1.97
N SER A 101 3.39 19.14 -3.01
CA SER A 101 2.26 19.43 -3.90
C SER A 101 1.83 18.22 -4.74
N ALA A 102 2.78 17.36 -5.07
CA ALA A 102 2.56 16.17 -5.89
C ALA A 102 2.39 14.89 -5.06
N ALA A 103 2.83 14.90 -3.81
CA ALA A 103 2.66 13.78 -2.91
C ALA A 103 1.18 13.39 -2.92
N PRO A 104 0.87 12.10 -3.07
CA PRO A 104 -0.51 11.66 -3.03
C PRO A 104 -1.09 12.18 -1.72
N LYS A 105 -2.08 13.07 -1.81
CA LYS A 105 -2.88 13.44 -0.64
C LYS A 105 -3.29 12.11 -0.04
N LYS A 106 -2.97 11.90 1.24
CA LYS A 106 -3.20 10.67 2.02
C LYS A 106 -4.65 10.12 1.94
N ALA A 107 -5.54 10.79 1.21
CA ALA A 107 -6.92 10.45 0.91
C ALA A 107 -7.13 9.59 -0.36
N GLU A 108 -6.20 9.46 -1.31
CA GLU A 108 -6.49 8.78 -2.60
C GLU A 108 -5.90 7.36 -2.73
N ALA A 109 -4.79 7.04 -2.05
CA ALA A 109 -4.21 5.67 -2.06
C ALA A 109 -4.93 4.68 -1.12
N ALA A 110 -5.82 5.18 -0.26
CA ALA A 110 -6.71 4.36 0.57
C ALA A 110 -8.04 4.01 -0.13
N LYS A 111 -8.23 4.36 -1.42
CA LYS A 111 -9.46 4.01 -2.15
C LYS A 111 -9.49 2.57 -2.70
N GLU A 112 -8.35 1.86 -2.74
CA GLU A 112 -8.29 0.49 -3.30
C GLU A 112 -8.16 -0.64 -2.26
N SER A 113 -7.89 -0.35 -1.00
CA SER A 113 -7.99 -1.34 0.09
C SER A 113 -8.84 -0.78 1.22
N LEU A 114 -9.88 -1.52 1.63
CA LEU A 114 -10.70 -1.10 2.76
C LEU A 114 -9.84 -0.98 4.02
N THR A 115 -10.00 0.14 4.72
CA THR A 115 -9.44 0.29 6.07
C THR A 115 -10.20 -0.60 7.06
N THR A 116 -9.56 -0.96 8.18
CA THR A 116 -10.19 -1.77 9.24
C THR A 116 -11.51 -1.16 9.71
N LEU A 117 -11.53 0.17 9.87
CA LEU A 117 -12.72 0.92 10.25
C LEU A 117 -13.87 0.79 9.24
N GLU A 118 -13.58 0.83 7.93
CA GLU A 118 -14.60 0.66 6.90
C GLU A 118 -15.13 -0.79 6.86
N VAL A 119 -14.26 -1.79 7.07
CA VAL A 119 -14.69 -3.19 7.19
C VAL A 119 -15.64 -3.36 8.37
N GLU A 120 -15.30 -2.80 9.52
CA GLU A 120 -16.15 -2.81 10.72
C GLU A 120 -17.52 -2.19 10.42
N GLN A 121 -17.55 -1.01 9.81
CA GLN A 121 -18.79 -0.31 9.47
C GLN A 121 -19.67 -1.10 8.50
N LEU A 122 -19.09 -1.72 7.46
CA LEU A 122 -19.85 -2.53 6.50
C LEU A 122 -20.48 -3.76 7.15
N VAL A 123 -19.73 -4.43 8.01
CA VAL A 123 -20.27 -5.59 8.73
C VAL A 123 -21.35 -5.14 9.71
N GLN A 124 -21.17 -4.00 10.39
CA GLN A 124 -22.19 -3.44 11.29
C GLN A 124 -23.46 -2.99 10.57
N GLN A 125 -23.37 -2.56 9.31
CA GLN A 125 -24.56 -2.25 8.51
C GLN A 125 -25.44 -3.49 8.25
N GLY A 126 -24.82 -4.66 8.08
CA GLY A 126 -25.56 -5.93 7.95
C GLY A 126 -25.91 -6.59 9.28
N ILE A 127 -25.10 -6.37 10.31
CA ILE A 127 -25.19 -6.99 11.64
C ILE A 127 -24.91 -5.92 12.70
N PRO A 128 -25.92 -5.14 13.14
CA PRO A 128 -25.71 -3.97 13.99
C PRO A 128 -25.10 -4.26 15.37
N ASP A 129 -25.26 -5.49 15.88
CA ASP A 129 -24.67 -5.97 17.14
C ASP A 129 -23.28 -6.61 16.96
N ALA A 130 -22.74 -6.64 15.74
CA ALA A 130 -21.47 -7.28 15.46
C ALA A 130 -20.28 -6.49 16.04
N LYS A 131 -19.48 -7.20 16.83
CA LYS A 131 -18.09 -6.83 17.15
C LYS A 131 -17.18 -7.46 16.11
N VAL A 132 -16.43 -6.62 15.42
CA VAL A 132 -15.57 -7.04 14.31
C VAL A 132 -14.13 -6.81 14.72
N LEU A 133 -13.29 -7.82 14.55
CA LEU A 133 -11.84 -7.74 14.76
C LEU A 133 -11.17 -8.15 13.46
N VAL A 134 -10.31 -7.27 12.96
CA VAL A 134 -9.54 -7.53 11.74
C VAL A 134 -8.10 -7.81 12.15
N GLU A 135 -7.62 -9.03 11.90
CA GLU A 135 -6.25 -9.45 12.13
C GLU A 135 -5.53 -9.66 10.78
N GLY A 136 -4.33 -9.10 10.63
CA GLY A 136 -3.49 -9.28 9.43
C GLY A 136 -2.99 -7.96 8.81
N GLU A 137 -1.96 -8.08 7.98
CA GLU A 137 -1.40 -6.98 7.17
C GLU A 137 -1.27 -7.46 5.71
N GLY A 138 -1.74 -6.67 4.75
CA GLY A 138 -1.66 -7.00 3.31
C GLY A 138 -2.89 -7.73 2.74
N CYS A 139 -2.67 -8.73 1.88
CA CYS A 139 -3.72 -9.36 1.07
C CYS A 139 -4.46 -10.53 1.74
N ASP A 140 -4.03 -10.96 2.93
CA ASP A 140 -4.59 -12.08 3.68
C ASP A 140 -5.19 -11.60 5.01
N LEU A 141 -6.33 -10.90 4.94
CA LEU A 141 -6.98 -10.37 6.13
C LEU A 141 -7.89 -11.43 6.76
N LEU A 142 -7.76 -11.62 8.07
CA LEU A 142 -8.66 -12.43 8.88
C LEU A 142 -9.67 -11.52 9.57
N ILE A 143 -10.93 -11.62 9.15
CA ILE A 143 -12.04 -10.87 9.73
C ILE A 143 -12.78 -11.81 10.68
N ILE A 144 -12.75 -11.47 11.96
CA ILE A 144 -13.46 -12.17 13.02
C ILE A 144 -14.67 -11.35 13.40
N VAL A 145 -15.86 -11.93 13.27
CA VAL A 145 -17.13 -11.28 13.58
C VAL A 145 -17.78 -12.02 14.73
N VAL A 146 -18.14 -11.27 15.77
CA VAL A 146 -18.78 -11.77 16.99
C VAL A 146 -20.13 -11.10 17.14
N SER A 147 -21.21 -11.87 17.12
CA SER A 147 -22.59 -11.34 17.17
C SER A 147 -23.53 -12.36 17.82
N GLU A 148 -24.53 -11.85 18.56
CA GLU A 148 -25.58 -12.67 19.16
C GLU A 148 -26.56 -13.22 18.11
N GLN A 149 -26.64 -12.59 16.93
CA GLN A 149 -27.46 -13.09 15.82
C GLN A 149 -26.97 -14.42 15.24
N PHE A 150 -25.77 -14.87 15.62
CA PHE A 150 -25.27 -16.19 15.24
C PHE A 150 -25.78 -17.32 16.14
N THR A 151 -26.51 -17.00 17.20
CA THR A 151 -27.15 -18.02 18.06
C THR A 151 -28.13 -18.85 17.23
N ASP A 152 -28.11 -20.17 17.40
CA ASP A 152 -28.93 -21.15 16.66
C ASP A 152 -28.69 -21.24 15.13
N LEU A 153 -27.65 -20.58 14.60
CA LEU A 153 -27.27 -20.70 13.19
C LEU A 153 -26.17 -21.75 12.98
N ALA A 154 -26.29 -22.57 11.93
CA ALA A 154 -25.22 -23.46 11.51
C ALA A 154 -23.96 -22.69 11.09
N LEU A 155 -22.77 -23.24 11.31
CA LEU A 155 -21.48 -22.59 11.02
C LEU A 155 -21.39 -21.99 9.60
N VAL A 156 -21.83 -22.75 8.60
CA VAL A 156 -21.85 -22.29 7.20
C VAL A 156 -22.78 -21.09 7.03
N LYS A 157 -23.92 -21.07 7.71
CA LYS A 157 -24.89 -19.98 7.64
C LYS A 157 -24.39 -18.73 8.36
N LYS A 158 -23.68 -18.88 9.49
CA LYS A 158 -22.95 -17.78 10.17
C LYS A 158 -21.96 -17.13 9.20
N GLN A 159 -21.11 -17.94 8.56
CA GLN A 159 -20.11 -17.45 7.59
C GLN A 159 -20.74 -16.81 6.35
N GLN A 160 -21.81 -17.39 5.81
CA GLN A 160 -22.52 -16.81 4.65
C GLN A 160 -23.10 -15.44 4.95
N LEU A 161 -23.64 -15.23 6.16
CA LEU A 161 -24.24 -13.95 6.54
C LEU A 161 -23.20 -12.84 6.62
N VAL A 162 -22.02 -13.13 7.15
CA VAL A 162 -20.88 -12.19 7.12
C VAL A 162 -20.31 -12.04 5.70
N MET A 163 -20.20 -13.13 4.94
CA MET A 163 -19.70 -13.06 3.56
C MET A 163 -20.62 -12.23 2.66
N ALA A 164 -21.92 -12.19 2.95
CA ALA A 164 -22.89 -11.37 2.23
C ALA A 164 -22.63 -9.87 2.41
N THR A 165 -22.20 -9.41 3.59
CA THR A 165 -21.85 -8.00 3.82
C THR A 165 -20.54 -7.61 3.13
N LEU A 166 -19.62 -8.56 2.97
CA LEU A 166 -18.32 -8.37 2.33
C LEU A 166 -18.34 -8.62 0.80
N LYS A 167 -19.46 -9.11 0.27
CA LYS A 167 -19.61 -9.48 -1.15
C LYS A 167 -19.41 -8.29 -2.09
N GLU A 168 -19.95 -7.12 -1.74
CA GLU A 168 -19.83 -5.91 -2.56
C GLU A 168 -18.38 -5.38 -2.62
N PRO A 169 -17.66 -5.27 -1.48
CA PRO A 169 -16.23 -5.00 -1.49
C PRO A 169 -15.40 -6.00 -2.29
N LEU A 170 -15.69 -7.31 -2.16
CA LEU A 170 -15.00 -8.37 -2.90
C LEU A 170 -15.27 -8.26 -4.41
N ALA A 171 -16.52 -8.02 -4.82
CA ALA A 171 -16.92 -7.88 -6.22
C ALA A 171 -16.35 -6.61 -6.86
N SER A 172 -16.20 -5.53 -6.09
CA SER A 172 -15.59 -4.28 -6.55
C SER A 172 -14.07 -4.33 -6.68
N GLY A 173 -13.42 -5.43 -6.29
CA GLY A 173 -11.96 -5.57 -6.31
C GLY A 173 -11.24 -4.79 -5.20
N ARG A 174 -11.99 -4.16 -4.28
CA ARG A 174 -11.46 -3.42 -3.13
C ARG A 174 -10.99 -4.35 -1.99
N LEU A 175 -11.38 -5.63 -2.05
CA LEU A 175 -10.99 -6.70 -1.15
C LEU A 175 -10.52 -7.89 -2.01
N HIS A 176 -9.28 -8.36 -1.81
CA HIS A 176 -8.66 -9.40 -2.65
C HIS A 176 -9.01 -10.81 -2.16
N ALA A 177 -8.50 -11.19 -1.00
CA ALA A 177 -8.78 -12.47 -0.35
C ALA A 177 -8.97 -12.22 1.15
N VAL A 178 -10.03 -12.76 1.73
CA VAL A 178 -10.28 -12.66 3.18
C VAL A 178 -10.73 -13.97 3.75
N SER A 179 -10.24 -14.24 4.96
CA SER A 179 -10.72 -15.32 5.80
C SER A 179 -11.75 -14.75 6.76
N VAL A 180 -12.94 -15.35 6.80
CA VAL A 180 -14.01 -14.90 7.69
C VAL A 180 -14.26 -15.96 8.76
N LYS A 181 -14.27 -15.55 10.03
CA LYS A 181 -14.67 -16.39 11.16
C LYS A 181 -15.82 -15.71 11.90
N ALA A 182 -16.91 -16.43 12.08
CA ALA A 182 -18.09 -15.93 12.77
C ALA A 182 -18.32 -16.74 14.04
N TYR A 183 -18.45 -16.06 15.19
CA TYR A 183 -18.61 -16.66 16.51
C TYR A 183 -19.73 -15.99 17.30
N THR A 184 -20.43 -16.71 18.14
CA THR A 184 -21.24 -16.07 19.19
C THR A 184 -20.34 -15.46 20.26
N PRO A 185 -20.84 -14.52 21.08
CA PRO A 185 -20.06 -13.98 22.21
C PRO A 185 -19.52 -15.07 23.14
N ASP A 186 -20.32 -16.09 23.44
CA ASP A 186 -19.88 -17.24 24.26
C ASP A 186 -18.78 -18.06 23.58
N GLU A 187 -18.94 -18.41 22.29
CA GLU A 187 -17.93 -19.13 21.51
C GLU A 187 -16.61 -18.35 21.44
N TRP A 188 -16.68 -17.02 21.34
CA TRP A 188 -15.52 -16.14 21.32
C TRP A 188 -14.84 -16.04 22.68
N GLN A 189 -15.61 -15.99 23.76
CA GLN A 189 -15.10 -15.96 25.12
C GLN A 189 -14.34 -17.26 25.45
N ASP A 190 -14.89 -18.43 25.10
CA ASP A 190 -14.20 -19.72 25.27
C ASP A 190 -12.88 -19.79 24.47
N LYS A 191 -12.88 -19.25 23.25
CA LYS A 191 -11.67 -19.14 22.41
C LYS A 191 -10.59 -18.26 23.05
N GLN A 192 -10.98 -17.14 23.66
CA GLN A 192 -10.05 -16.23 24.33
C GLN A 192 -9.50 -16.86 25.62
N ILE A 193 -10.36 -17.48 26.43
CA ILE A 193 -9.97 -18.19 27.65
C ILE A 193 -8.99 -19.33 27.32
N SER A 194 -9.25 -20.10 26.27
CA SER A 194 -8.37 -21.19 25.85
C SER A 194 -7.03 -20.70 25.25
N LYS A 195 -6.99 -19.48 24.68
CA LYS A 195 -5.76 -18.84 24.20
C LYS A 195 -4.90 -18.33 25.36
N GLU A 196 -5.52 -17.79 26.41
CA GLU A 196 -4.84 -17.39 27.65
C GLU A 196 -4.35 -18.58 28.49
N GLN A 197 -5.10 -19.68 28.57
CA GLN A 197 -4.67 -20.89 29.30
C GLN A 197 -3.60 -21.71 28.58
N GLY A 198 -3.38 -21.48 27.28
CA GLY A 198 -2.25 -22.04 26.51
C GLY A 198 -0.91 -21.35 26.78
N LEU A 199 -0.91 -20.19 27.42
CA LEU A 199 0.29 -19.56 27.97
C LEU A 199 0.62 -20.20 29.32
N LEU A 200 1.12 -21.44 29.31
CA LEU A 200 1.84 -21.98 30.45
C LEU A 200 3.07 -21.09 30.71
N GLN A 201 2.92 -20.16 31.65
CA GLN A 201 4.02 -19.51 32.33
C GLN A 201 4.75 -20.55 33.17
N ILE A 202 5.94 -21.01 32.78
CA ILE A 202 7.10 -21.36 33.65
C ILE A 202 8.34 -21.25 32.71
N GLN A 203 9.46 -20.61 33.04
CA GLN A 203 10.53 -21.09 33.93
C GLN A 203 11.51 -19.94 34.26
N TYR A 204 11.69 -19.63 35.55
CA TYR A 204 12.70 -20.07 36.55
C TYR A 204 13.81 -19.03 36.71
#